data_AF-A0A4R2HRS0-F1
#
_entry.id   AF-A0A4R2HRS0-F1
#
_cell.length_a   1.000
_cell.length_b   1.000
_cell.length_c   1.000
_cell.angle_alpha   90.00
_cell.angle_beta   90.00
_cell.angle_gamma   90.00
#
_symmetry.space_group_name_H-M   'P 1'
#
loop_
_entity.id
_entity.type
_entity.pdbx_description
1 polymer ?
#
loop_
_entity_poly.entity_id
_entity_poly.type
_entity_poly.pdbx_seq_one_letter_code
_entity_poly.pdbx_strand_id
1 'polypeptide(L)'
;MRVLGVDPGLTRCGLGIVEGSPGKPPALVAVGVIRTPADLDVSKRLVRIEAELEEWIDKHRPDAVAVERVFAQHNVRTVMGTAQASGVAMVVAARRGLPVALHTPSEVKAAVTGSGRAGKEQVSTMVMRILKLAERPTPADAADALALAICQVWRGGTTSRLQEAAGSRANLEALAQAQSRLQVARLRAAVAAQESKR
;
A
#
# COMPACT_ATOMS: atom_id res chain seq x y z
N MET A 1 -3.21 11.38 -2.66
CA MET A 1 -2.86 9.96 -2.55
C MET A 1 -4.13 9.20 -2.20
N ARG A 2 -4.55 8.29 -3.06
CA ARG A 2 -5.62 7.34 -2.85
C ARG A 2 -5.03 5.99 -2.47
N VAL A 3 -5.48 5.40 -1.38
CA VAL A 3 -4.97 4.11 -0.89
C VAL A 3 -6.10 3.12 -0.76
N LEU A 4 -5.88 1.91 -1.29
CA LEU A 4 -6.71 0.74 -1.02
C LEU A 4 -6.14 -0.02 0.18
N GLY A 5 -6.87 -0.03 1.30
CA GLY A 5 -6.63 -0.92 2.43
C GLY A 5 -7.33 -2.26 2.22
N VAL A 6 -6.60 -3.35 2.47
CA VAL A 6 -7.07 -4.74 2.35
C VAL A 6 -6.86 -5.44 3.68
N ASP A 7 -7.97 -5.83 4.33
CA ASP A 7 -8.01 -6.71 5.49
C ASP A 7 -8.31 -8.15 5.02
N PRO A 8 -7.27 -8.98 4.83
CA PRO A 8 -7.38 -10.21 4.06
C PRO A 8 -8.05 -11.35 4.85
N GLY A 9 -8.92 -12.08 4.17
CA GLY A 9 -9.49 -13.30 4.70
C GLY A 9 -10.19 -14.11 3.62
N LEU A 10 -10.20 -15.44 3.77
CA LEU A 10 -10.84 -16.30 2.78
C LEU A 10 -12.35 -16.06 2.73
N THR A 11 -13.05 -16.03 3.87
CA THR A 11 -14.53 -15.89 3.89
C THR A 11 -14.96 -14.45 3.68
N ARG A 12 -14.17 -13.52 4.23
CA ARG A 12 -14.43 -12.09 4.20
C ARG A 12 -13.09 -11.41 4.01
N CYS A 13 -12.95 -10.66 2.92
CA CYS A 13 -11.80 -9.80 2.65
C CYS A 13 -12.30 -8.36 2.64
N GLY A 14 -11.97 -7.59 3.68
CA GLY A 14 -12.41 -6.21 3.85
C GLY A 14 -11.65 -5.27 2.92
N LEU A 15 -12.36 -4.37 2.26
CA LEU A 15 -11.79 -3.38 1.34
C LEU A 15 -12.20 -1.97 1.76
N GLY A 16 -11.25 -1.05 1.79
CA GLY A 16 -11.49 0.35 2.11
C GLY A 16 -10.60 1.26 1.28
N ILE A 17 -11.18 2.29 0.69
CA ILE A 17 -10.43 3.30 -0.06
C ILE A 17 -10.59 4.64 0.62
N VAL A 18 -9.45 5.24 0.93
CA VAL A 18 -9.37 6.61 1.44
C VAL A 18 -8.48 7.45 0.53
N GLU A 19 -8.78 8.73 0.46
CA GLU A 19 -7.97 9.71 -0.24
C GLU A 19 -7.49 10.76 0.74
N GLY A 20 -6.20 11.05 0.72
CA GLY A 20 -5.66 12.07 1.61
C GLY A 20 -4.21 12.41 1.35
N SER A 21 -3.69 13.20 2.28
CA SER A 21 -2.30 13.61 2.35
C SER A 21 -1.86 13.64 3.81
N PRO A 22 -0.57 13.45 4.10
CA PRO A 22 -0.03 13.58 5.45
C PRO A 22 -0.37 14.95 6.06
N GLY A 23 -0.72 14.99 7.35
CA GLY A 23 -1.06 16.23 8.05
C GLY A 23 -2.46 16.78 7.78
N LYS A 24 -3.28 16.10 6.96
CA LYS A 24 -4.70 16.43 6.76
C LYS A 24 -5.57 15.21 7.06
N PRO A 25 -6.82 15.40 7.52
CA PRO A 25 -7.79 14.31 7.62
C PRO A 25 -8.04 13.70 6.23
N PRO A 26 -7.94 12.38 6.07
CA PRO A 26 -8.33 11.70 4.84
C PRO A 26 -9.85 11.70 4.66
N ALA A 27 -10.30 11.51 3.43
CA ALA A 27 -11.69 11.35 3.04
C ALA A 27 -11.98 9.89 2.67
N LEU A 28 -13.18 9.41 3.03
CA LEU A 28 -13.69 8.11 2.57
C LEU A 28 -14.03 8.20 1.07
N VAL A 29 -13.59 7.22 0.29
CA VAL A 29 -13.93 7.09 -1.14
C VAL A 29 -14.88 5.91 -1.37
N ALA A 30 -14.53 4.74 -0.83
CA ALA A 30 -15.32 3.53 -1.01
C ALA A 30 -15.04 2.53 0.11
N VAL A 31 -16.00 1.64 0.36
CA VAL A 31 -15.85 0.54 1.31
C VAL A 31 -16.66 -0.67 0.86
N GLY A 32 -16.15 -1.86 1.14
CA GLY A 32 -16.77 -3.10 0.71
C GLY A 32 -16.17 -4.33 1.37
N VAL A 33 -16.72 -5.49 1.04
CA VAL A 33 -16.20 -6.78 1.49
C VAL A 33 -16.37 -7.79 0.38
N ILE A 34 -15.29 -8.47 0.01
CA ILE A 34 -15.36 -9.64 -0.85
C ILE A 34 -15.81 -10.80 0.03
N ARG A 35 -16.85 -11.51 -0.40
CA ARG A 35 -17.36 -12.68 0.31
C ARG A 35 -17.18 -13.92 -0.55
N THR A 36 -16.61 -14.96 0.04
CA THR A 36 -16.56 -16.27 -0.61
C THR A 36 -17.24 -17.32 0.27
N PRO A 37 -18.10 -18.19 -0.31
CA PRO A 37 -18.70 -19.30 0.40
C PRO A 37 -17.64 -20.21 1.06
N ALA A 38 -17.92 -20.66 2.29
CA ALA A 38 -16.98 -21.43 3.08
C ALA A 38 -16.84 -22.90 2.63
N ASP A 39 -17.84 -23.39 1.89
CA ASP A 39 -17.93 -24.72 1.28
C ASP A 39 -17.15 -24.85 -0.05
N LEU A 40 -16.68 -23.73 -0.61
CA LEU A 40 -15.82 -23.76 -1.78
C LEU A 40 -14.37 -24.15 -1.43
N ASP A 41 -13.72 -24.84 -2.37
CA ASP A 41 -12.29 -25.10 -2.31
C ASP A 41 -11.49 -23.80 -2.17
N VAL A 42 -10.44 -23.81 -1.35
CA VAL A 42 -9.59 -22.64 -1.10
C VAL A 42 -9.07 -22.01 -2.41
N SER A 43 -8.63 -22.82 -3.37
CA SER A 43 -8.16 -22.33 -4.67
C SER A 43 -9.23 -21.52 -5.42
N LYS A 44 -10.47 -22.01 -5.46
CA LYS A 44 -11.61 -21.31 -6.09
C LYS A 44 -11.95 -20.02 -5.35
N ARG A 45 -11.81 -20.01 -4.03
CA ARG A 45 -12.02 -18.81 -3.20
C ARG A 45 -10.97 -17.75 -3.49
N LEU A 46 -9.70 -18.16 -3.63
CA LEU A 46 -8.61 -17.26 -3.99
C LEU A 46 -8.81 -16.64 -5.38
N VAL A 47 -9.28 -17.41 -6.37
CA VAL A 47 -9.63 -16.88 -7.72
C VAL A 47 -10.73 -15.80 -7.64
N ARG A 48 -11.75 -16.00 -6.79
CA ARG A 48 -12.78 -14.98 -6.59
C ARG A 48 -12.24 -13.72 -5.91
N ILE A 49 -11.37 -13.90 -4.91
CA ILE A 49 -10.71 -12.77 -4.23
C ILE A 49 -9.84 -11.99 -5.23
N GLU A 50 -9.09 -12.68 -6.08
CA GLU A 50 -8.30 -12.07 -7.15
C GLU A 50 -9.19 -11.20 -8.05
N ALA A 51 -10.20 -11.79 -8.68
CA ALA A 51 -11.07 -11.09 -9.63
C ALA A 51 -11.73 -9.83 -9.04
N GLU A 52 -12.25 -9.92 -7.82
CA GLU A 52 -12.90 -8.78 -7.15
C GLU A 52 -11.89 -7.69 -6.74
N LEU A 53 -10.66 -8.07 -6.34
CA LEU A 53 -9.59 -7.10 -6.11
C LEU A 53 -9.18 -6.39 -7.39
N GLU A 54 -9.10 -7.11 -8.50
CA GLU A 54 -8.84 -6.55 -9.82
C GLU A 54 -9.89 -5.49 -10.18
N GLU A 55 -11.17 -5.83 -10.06
CA GLU A 55 -12.28 -4.90 -10.29
C GLU A 55 -12.21 -3.66 -9.40
N TRP A 56 -11.89 -3.83 -8.11
CA TRP A 56 -11.76 -2.72 -7.17
C TRP A 56 -10.63 -1.77 -7.54
N ILE A 57 -9.46 -2.32 -7.91
CA ILE A 57 -8.32 -1.50 -8.31
C ILE A 57 -8.63 -0.78 -9.63
N ASP A 58 -9.22 -1.47 -10.60
CA ASP A 58 -9.50 -0.90 -11.92
C ASP A 58 -10.58 0.20 -11.85
N LYS A 59 -11.59 0.00 -11.00
CA LYS A 59 -12.68 0.96 -10.74
C LYS A 59 -12.19 2.21 -10.02
N HIS A 60 -11.41 2.05 -8.95
CA HIS A 60 -11.10 3.14 -8.04
C HIS A 60 -9.72 3.77 -8.26
N ARG A 61 -8.84 3.11 -9.02
CA ARG A 61 -7.50 3.57 -9.38
C ARG A 61 -6.71 4.10 -8.18
N PRO A 62 -6.46 3.27 -7.15
CA PRO A 62 -5.61 3.67 -6.03
C PRO A 62 -4.17 3.91 -6.48
N ASP A 63 -3.45 4.77 -5.75
CA ASP A 63 -2.02 5.03 -5.93
C ASP A 63 -1.14 4.01 -5.18
N ALA A 64 -1.70 3.33 -4.18
CA ALA A 64 -1.00 2.33 -3.36
C ALA A 64 -1.98 1.34 -2.73
N VAL A 65 -1.48 0.16 -2.36
CA VAL A 65 -2.23 -0.86 -1.63
C VAL A 65 -1.59 -1.11 -0.26
N ALA A 66 -2.40 -1.06 0.80
CA ALA A 66 -2.01 -1.37 2.17
C ALA A 66 -2.65 -2.69 2.59
N VAL A 67 -1.86 -3.67 2.99
CA VAL A 67 -2.34 -5.00 3.41
C VAL A 67 -1.95 -5.23 4.86
N GLU A 68 -2.85 -5.83 5.65
CA GLU A 68 -2.49 -6.26 7.00
C GLU A 68 -1.41 -7.35 6.97
N ARG A 69 -0.38 -7.19 7.81
CA ARG A 69 0.66 -8.19 8.00
C ARG A 69 0.12 -9.32 8.86
N VAL A 70 0.19 -10.53 8.33
CA VAL A 70 -0.29 -11.75 8.98
C VAL A 70 0.73 -12.24 10.01
N PHE A 71 0.28 -12.52 11.24
CA PHE A 71 1.10 -13.08 12.32
C PHE A 71 0.58 -14.46 12.76
N ALA A 72 1.44 -15.46 12.75
CA ALA A 72 1.15 -16.80 13.26
C ALA A 72 1.55 -16.91 14.74
N GLN A 73 0.76 -16.37 15.68
CA GLN A 73 1.05 -16.55 17.10
C GLN A 73 0.10 -17.51 17.83
N HIS A 74 -1.19 -17.61 17.46
CA HIS A 74 -2.15 -18.38 18.27
C HIS A 74 -3.20 -19.18 17.48
N ASN A 75 -3.29 -19.07 16.15
CA ASN A 75 -4.29 -19.81 15.35
C ASN A 75 -3.72 -20.28 13.99
N VAL A 76 -2.86 -21.30 14.05
CA VAL A 76 -2.14 -21.85 12.89
C VAL A 76 -3.08 -22.37 11.79
N ARG A 77 -4.30 -22.81 12.14
CA ARG A 77 -5.27 -23.36 11.16
C ARG A 77 -5.89 -22.31 10.24
N THR A 78 -6.18 -21.11 10.74
CA THR A 78 -6.83 -20.05 9.94
C THR A 78 -5.82 -19.08 9.32
N VAL A 79 -4.64 -18.95 9.94
CA VAL A 79 -3.60 -18.01 9.48
C VAL A 79 -3.12 -18.32 8.05
N MET A 80 -3.09 -19.59 7.66
CA MET A 80 -2.66 -19.99 6.31
C MET A 80 -3.60 -19.44 5.24
N GLY A 81 -4.92 -19.53 5.45
CA GLY A 81 -5.91 -19.00 4.51
C GLY A 81 -5.83 -17.48 4.37
N THR A 82 -5.68 -16.78 5.50
CA THR A 82 -5.46 -15.33 5.49
C THR A 82 -4.16 -14.97 4.77
N ALA A 83 -3.05 -15.65 5.03
CA ALA A 83 -1.77 -15.43 4.35
C ALA A 83 -1.85 -15.67 2.83
N GLN A 84 -2.59 -16.69 2.40
CA GLN A 84 -2.85 -16.94 0.98
C GLN A 84 -3.64 -15.79 0.34
N ALA A 85 -4.70 -15.30 0.99
CA ALA A 85 -5.47 -14.14 0.53
C ALA A 85 -4.63 -12.85 0.49
N SER A 86 -3.77 -12.63 1.49
CA SER A 86 -2.79 -11.54 1.47
C SER A 86 -1.86 -11.64 0.26
N GLY A 87 -1.34 -12.83 -0.02
CA GLY A 87 -0.47 -13.09 -1.18
C GLY A 87 -1.15 -12.73 -2.51
N VAL A 88 -2.43 -13.11 -2.66
CA VAL A 88 -3.24 -12.71 -3.84
C VAL A 88 -3.33 -11.19 -3.95
N ALA A 89 -3.65 -10.48 -2.87
CA ALA A 89 -3.72 -9.02 -2.89
C ALA A 89 -2.40 -8.36 -3.28
N MET A 90 -1.27 -8.89 -2.78
CA MET A 90 0.06 -8.41 -3.14
C MET A 90 0.37 -8.62 -4.63
N VAL A 91 0.08 -9.81 -5.17
CA VAL A 91 0.31 -10.12 -6.59
C VAL A 91 -0.54 -9.25 -7.50
N VAL A 92 -1.84 -9.10 -7.18
CA VAL A 92 -2.78 -8.27 -7.95
C VAL A 92 -2.32 -6.80 -8.02
N ALA A 93 -1.88 -6.25 -6.88
CA ALA A 93 -1.35 -4.89 -6.81
C ALA A 93 -0.03 -4.75 -7.59
N ALA A 94 0.91 -5.67 -7.41
CA ALA A 94 2.21 -5.65 -8.08
C ALA A 94 2.09 -5.75 -9.61
N ARG A 95 1.15 -6.57 -10.12
CA ARG A 95 0.86 -6.68 -11.57
C ARG A 95 0.39 -5.37 -12.19
N ARG A 96 -0.17 -4.46 -11.38
CA ARG A 96 -0.62 -3.12 -11.79
C ARG A 96 0.41 -2.03 -11.49
N GLY A 97 1.62 -2.41 -11.08
CA GLY A 97 2.69 -1.48 -10.73
C GLY A 97 2.43 -0.68 -9.46
N LEU A 98 1.47 -1.10 -8.63
CA LEU A 98 1.12 -0.38 -7.42
C LEU A 98 2.07 -0.75 -6.27
N PRO A 99 2.60 0.24 -5.53
CA PRO A 99 3.37 -0.03 -4.32
C PRO A 99 2.49 -0.70 -3.26
N VAL A 100 3.04 -1.75 -2.65
CA VAL A 100 2.37 -2.52 -1.59
C VAL A 100 3.06 -2.27 -0.25
N ALA A 101 2.29 -1.90 0.76
CA ALA A 101 2.77 -1.72 2.13
C ALA A 101 2.12 -2.73 3.07
N LEU A 102 2.92 -3.34 3.94
CA LEU A 102 2.47 -4.30 4.95
C LEU A 102 2.49 -3.67 6.34
N HIS A 103 1.33 -3.52 6.96
CA HIS A 103 1.20 -2.93 8.31
C HIS A 103 0.82 -3.97 9.34
N THR A 104 1.48 -3.93 10.49
CA THR A 104 1.11 -4.77 11.63
C THR A 104 -0.16 -4.23 12.31
N PRO A 105 -0.94 -5.08 13.00
CA PRO A 105 -2.11 -4.62 13.74
C PRO A 105 -1.77 -3.51 14.75
N SER A 106 -0.63 -3.61 15.42
CA SER A 106 -0.15 -2.60 16.37
C SER A 106 0.18 -1.26 15.69
N GLU A 107 0.76 -1.28 14.48
CA GLU A 107 1.05 -0.05 13.72
C GLU A 107 -0.21 0.66 13.27
N VAL A 108 -1.23 -0.10 12.83
CA VAL A 108 -2.54 0.42 12.45
C VAL A 108 -3.23 1.05 13.65
N LYS A 109 -3.30 0.31 14.77
CA LYS A 109 -3.88 0.79 16.02
C LYS A 109 -3.19 2.06 16.52
N ALA A 110 -1.85 2.09 16.50
CA ALA A 110 -1.08 3.26 16.90
C ALA A 110 -1.34 4.45 15.97
N ALA A 111 -1.41 4.24 14.66
CA ALA A 111 -1.66 5.31 13.70
C ALA A 111 -3.05 5.95 13.90
N VAL A 112 -4.08 5.13 14.13
CA VAL A 112 -5.47 5.58 14.20
C VAL A 112 -5.86 6.11 15.59
N THR A 113 -5.34 5.50 16.66
CA THR A 113 -5.78 5.75 18.04
C THR A 113 -4.73 6.38 18.94
N GLY A 114 -3.46 6.45 18.48
CA GLY A 114 -2.31 6.84 19.32
C GLY A 114 -1.77 5.71 20.19
N SER A 115 -2.39 4.53 20.23
CA SER A 115 -1.94 3.37 21.02
C SER A 115 -1.95 2.08 20.21
N GLY A 116 -0.82 1.39 20.15
CA GLY A 116 -0.72 0.06 19.53
C GLY A 116 -1.52 -1.04 20.26
N ARG A 117 -2.00 -0.75 21.47
CA ARG A 117 -2.75 -1.69 22.33
C ARG A 117 -4.27 -1.46 22.29
N ALA A 118 -4.74 -0.55 21.45
CA ALA A 118 -6.16 -0.21 21.36
C ALA A 118 -7.05 -1.43 21.00
N GLY A 119 -8.26 -1.43 21.55
CA GLY A 119 -9.30 -2.42 21.23
C GLY A 119 -10.00 -2.12 19.90
N LYS A 120 -10.69 -3.11 19.33
CA LYS A 120 -11.39 -2.99 18.03
C LYS A 120 -12.43 -1.86 18.00
N GLU A 121 -13.24 -1.72 19.06
CA GLU A 121 -14.25 -0.66 19.14
C GLU A 121 -13.64 0.75 19.20
N GLN A 122 -12.48 0.89 19.85
CA GLN A 122 -11.75 2.16 19.87
C GLN A 122 -11.22 2.51 18.49
N VAL A 123 -10.67 1.54 17.76
CA VAL A 123 -10.23 1.73 16.36
C VAL A 123 -11.43 2.15 15.50
N SER A 124 -12.55 1.43 15.56
CA SER A 124 -13.76 1.75 14.79
C SER A 124 -14.26 3.17 15.07
N THR A 125 -14.36 3.56 16.34
CA THR A 125 -14.77 4.92 16.76
C THR A 125 -13.82 5.98 16.19
N MET A 126 -12.51 5.72 16.24
CA MET A 126 -11.52 6.67 15.72
C MET A 126 -11.56 6.75 14.20
N VAL A 127 -11.74 5.64 13.48
CA VAL A 127 -11.95 5.65 12.01
C VAL A 127 -13.14 6.53 11.64
N MET A 128 -14.28 6.36 12.32
CA MET A 128 -15.46 7.22 12.10
C MET A 128 -15.14 8.69 12.33
N ARG A 129 -14.45 9.02 13.43
CA ARG A 129 -14.08 10.41 13.76
C ARG A 129 -13.13 11.01 12.72
N ILE A 130 -12.12 10.26 12.28
CA ILE A 130 -11.12 10.70 11.30
C ILE A 130 -11.77 10.97 9.95
N LEU A 131 -12.63 10.06 9.50
CA LEU A 131 -13.33 10.15 8.22
C LEU A 131 -14.63 10.96 8.29
N LYS A 132 -14.96 11.51 9.46
CA LYS A 132 -16.18 12.29 9.74
C LYS A 132 -17.47 11.55 9.38
N LEU A 133 -17.55 10.25 9.68
CA LEU A 133 -18.71 9.42 9.44
C LEU A 133 -19.74 9.61 10.56
N ALA A 134 -21.00 9.85 10.19
CA ALA A 134 -22.11 9.92 11.14
C ALA A 134 -22.46 8.55 11.73
N GLU A 135 -22.30 7.49 10.94
CA GLU A 135 -22.64 6.12 11.30
C GLU A 135 -21.46 5.18 11.07
N ARG A 136 -21.51 4.01 11.70
CA ARG A 136 -20.46 2.98 11.54
C ARG A 136 -20.42 2.54 10.08
N PRO A 137 -19.24 2.49 9.44
CA PRO A 137 -19.16 2.08 8.05
C PRO A 137 -19.64 0.63 7.94
N THR A 138 -20.54 0.39 7.00
CA THR A 138 -21.03 -0.95 6.66
C THR A 138 -20.30 -1.42 5.42
N PRO A 139 -19.96 -2.72 5.31
CA PRO A 139 -20.20 -3.83 6.25
C PRO A 139 -19.25 -3.85 7.47
N ALA A 140 -19.51 -4.69 8.47
CA ALA A 140 -18.82 -4.68 9.78
C ALA A 140 -17.27 -4.70 9.73
N ASP A 141 -16.63 -5.26 8.70
CA ASP A 141 -15.17 -5.32 8.55
C ASP A 141 -14.58 -4.10 7.81
N ALA A 142 -15.44 -3.15 7.41
CA ALA A 142 -15.06 -1.89 6.78
C ALA A 142 -14.02 -1.12 7.59
N ALA A 143 -14.17 -1.11 8.92
CA ALA A 143 -13.35 -0.29 9.80
C ALA A 143 -11.88 -0.72 9.79
N ASP A 144 -11.60 -2.03 9.74
CA ASP A 144 -10.24 -2.58 9.77
C ASP A 144 -9.52 -2.24 8.44
N ALA A 145 -10.20 -2.39 7.30
CA ALA A 145 -9.68 -2.00 5.99
C ALA A 145 -9.46 -0.49 5.85
N LEU A 146 -10.39 0.34 6.35
CA LEU A 146 -10.21 1.79 6.37
C LEU A 146 -9.07 2.23 7.29
N ALA A 147 -8.91 1.59 8.45
CA ALA A 147 -7.81 1.85 9.36
C ALA A 147 -6.44 1.59 8.71
N LEU A 148 -6.32 0.50 7.94
CA LEU A 148 -5.11 0.19 7.16
C LEU A 148 -4.81 1.28 6.13
N ALA A 149 -5.82 1.71 5.38
CA ALA A 149 -5.68 2.74 4.37
C ALA A 149 -5.26 4.09 4.99
N ILE A 150 -5.87 4.48 6.12
CA ILE A 150 -5.49 5.68 6.89
C ILE A 150 -4.05 5.58 7.40
N CYS A 151 -3.68 4.42 7.97
CA CYS A 151 -2.32 4.16 8.45
C CYS A 151 -1.30 4.38 7.33
N GLN A 152 -1.58 3.87 6.13
CA GLN A 152 -0.72 4.06 4.97
C GLN A 152 -0.71 5.51 4.46
N VAL A 153 -1.82 6.23 4.40
CA VAL A 153 -1.82 7.66 4.00
C VAL A 153 -0.92 8.49 4.91
N TRP A 154 -0.98 8.25 6.23
CA TRP A 154 -0.21 9.03 7.19
C TRP A 154 1.26 8.60 7.29
N ARG A 155 1.58 7.31 7.16
CA ARG A 155 2.98 6.82 7.15
C ARG A 155 3.66 6.98 5.80
N GLY A 156 2.94 6.73 4.71
CA GLY A 156 3.42 6.81 3.33
C GLY A 156 3.92 8.21 2.97
N GLY A 157 3.43 9.25 3.63
CA GLY A 157 3.99 10.59 3.54
C GLY A 157 5.46 10.71 3.87
N THR A 158 5.92 10.00 4.89
CA THR A 158 7.32 10.05 5.33
C THR A 158 8.18 9.20 4.40
N THR A 159 7.70 8.02 4.00
CA THR A 159 8.44 7.13 3.09
C THR A 159 8.50 7.65 1.65
N SER A 160 7.42 8.22 1.11
CA SER A 160 7.39 8.83 -0.23
C SER A 160 8.35 10.00 -0.33
N ARG A 161 8.38 10.90 0.68
CA ARG A 161 9.35 12.01 0.72
C ARG A 161 10.80 11.52 0.77
N LEU A 162 11.07 10.45 1.53
CA LEU A 162 12.41 9.87 1.61
C LEU A 162 12.81 9.18 0.29
N GLN A 163 11.88 8.50 -0.38
CA GLN A 163 12.10 7.85 -1.67
C GLN A 163 12.24 8.87 -2.81
N GLU A 164 11.42 9.92 -2.83
CA GLU A 164 11.51 11.04 -3.77
C GLU A 164 12.84 11.80 -3.60
N ALA A 165 13.26 12.05 -2.36
CA ALA A 165 14.56 12.66 -2.07
C ALA A 165 15.74 11.75 -2.49
N ALA A 166 15.65 10.44 -2.23
CA ALA A 166 16.67 9.48 -2.64
C ALA A 166 16.76 9.34 -4.17
N GLY A 167 15.61 9.27 -4.87
CA GLY A 167 15.54 9.20 -6.32
C GLY A 167 16.04 10.48 -7.01
N SER A 168 15.71 11.65 -6.45
CA SER A 168 16.23 12.94 -6.93
C SER A 168 17.75 13.02 -6.80
N ARG A 169 18.31 12.55 -5.68
CA ARG A 169 19.76 12.51 -5.46
C ARG A 169 20.47 11.53 -6.42
N ALA A 170 19.91 10.34 -6.61
CA ALA A 170 20.45 9.37 -7.57
C ALA A 170 20.44 9.91 -9.02
N ASN A 171 19.38 10.64 -9.41
CA ASN A 171 19.32 11.28 -10.72
C ASN A 171 20.37 12.40 -10.89
N LEU A 172 20.60 13.21 -9.86
CA LEU A 172 21.63 14.24 -9.88
C LEU A 172 23.05 13.64 -9.99
N GLU A 173 23.31 12.56 -9.25
CA GLU A 173 24.58 11.83 -9.31
C GLU A 173 24.81 11.19 -10.69
N ALA A 174 23.77 10.60 -11.30
CA ALA A 174 23.84 10.04 -12.65
C ALA A 174 24.12 11.11 -13.73
N LEU A 175 23.46 12.28 -13.63
CA LEU A 175 23.68 13.41 -14.54
C LEU A 175 25.11 13.95 -14.44
N ALA A 176 25.64 14.11 -13.22
CA ALA A 176 27.01 14.56 -12.99
C ALA A 176 28.03 13.59 -13.60
N GLN A 177 27.85 12.28 -13.41
CA GLN A 177 28.73 11.27 -14.01
C GLN A 177 28.69 11.27 -15.54
N ALA A 178 27.50 11.44 -16.14
CA ALA A 178 27.36 11.53 -17.59
C ALA A 178 28.09 12.77 -18.16
N GLN A 179 27.98 13.92 -17.48
CA GLN A 179 28.68 15.14 -17.85
C GLN A 179 30.20 14.98 -17.77
N SER A 180 30.72 14.40 -16.68
CA SER A 180 32.17 14.15 -16.55
C SER A 180 32.71 13.21 -17.63
N ARG A 181 31.97 12.15 -17.99
CA ARG A 181 32.37 11.24 -19.09
C ARG A 181 32.44 11.96 -20.43
N LEU A 182 31.45 12.80 -20.74
CA LEU A 182 31.45 13.60 -21.97
C LEU A 182 32.61 14.60 -22.01
N GLN A 183 32.95 15.21 -20.87
CA GLN A 183 34.07 16.14 -20.77
C GLN A 183 35.42 15.44 -20.99
N VAL A 184 35.63 14.28 -20.37
CA VAL A 184 36.85 13.48 -20.58
C VAL A 184 36.95 12.99 -22.03
N ALA A 185 35.85 12.54 -22.63
CA ALA A 185 35.83 12.13 -24.03
C ALA A 185 36.19 13.28 -24.98
N ARG A 186 35.66 14.49 -24.73
CA ARG A 186 36.00 15.70 -25.49
C ARG A 186 37.49 16.07 -25.37
N LEU A 187 38.03 16.03 -24.15
CA LEU A 187 39.45 16.33 -23.93
C LEU A 187 40.36 15.33 -24.65
N ARG A 188 40.05 14.03 -24.56
CA ARG A 188 40.79 12.98 -25.29
C ARG A 188 40.74 13.18 -26.81
N ALA A 189 39.57 13.50 -27.36
CA ALA A 189 39.42 13.78 -28.78
C ALA A 189 40.23 15.02 -29.22
N ALA A 190 40.27 16.06 -28.38
CA ALA A 190 41.05 17.27 -28.66
C ALA A 190 42.56 17.01 -28.65
N VAL A 191 43.06 16.21 -27.70
CA VAL A 191 44.47 15.81 -27.63
C VAL A 191 44.86 14.98 -28.85
N ALA A 192 44.07 13.96 -29.19
CA ALA A 192 44.32 13.13 -30.38
C ALA A 192 44.33 13.96 -31.69
N ALA A 193 43.46 14.97 -31.80
CA ALA A 193 43.42 15.87 -32.94
C ALA A 193 44.63 16.83 -33.02
N GLN A 194 45.27 17.15 -31.90
CA GLN A 194 46.53 17.92 -31.87
C GLN A 194 47.73 17.04 -32.24
N GLU A 195 47.75 15.79 -31.82
CA GLU A 195 48.82 14.84 -32.14
C GLU A 195 48.83 14.46 -33.62
N SER A 196 47.66 14.32 -34.26
CA SER A 196 47.56 14.01 -35.69
C SER A 196 47.92 15.17 -36.65
N LYS A 197 48.19 16.37 -36.12
CA LYS A 197 48.61 17.55 -36.91
C LYS A 197 50.13 17.83 -36.84
N ARG A 198 50.89 17.00 -36.12
CA ARG A 198 52.35 17.00 -36.10
C ARG A 198 52.89 15.91 -37.01
#